data_AF-A0A927Y276-F1
#
_entry.id   AF-A0A927Y276-F1
#
_cell.length_a   1.000
_cell.length_b   1.000
_cell.length_c   1.000
_cell.angle_alpha   90.00
_cell.angle_beta   90.00
_cell.angle_gamma   90.00
#
_symmetry.space_group_name_H-M   'P 1'
#
loop_
_entity.id
_entity.type
_entity.pdbx_description
1 polymer ?
#
loop_
_entity_poly.entity_id
_entity_poly.type
_entity_poly.pdbx_seq_one_letter_code
_entity_poly.pdbx_strand_id
1 'polypeptide(L)'
;MVQAGEADTAVKLADEIAGTDSVITLKKDIVLDSSIEIGREVTIDLNGHTITDSNLMTADSLIIVLRGGELTIKDSVGTGKIAATNKAGGRICVKMTKASGTTEPKAVLVVESGTLEADSFAISGNGNPDRINTEITINGGKIIGKNAAAIFHPQLGTLIVNGGHIEGTTGIEMRSGNLEVNGGTIIGNGDEKVAPNGSGSTVEGAGIAISQHTTKNEINVVINGGDVKGLSALVELTPETNPAPEKVAIEINAGNFEALGEGYDAVVSQNVSNFISGGSFNTDVEEYMDDSLVSVEENGVFYVGEEHDIKVEKTENGTLKASLEKAVQGQTVELTVTPNEGYKLKSLTVITAADSKVEVKDNKFTMPDLGVIVDAQFEKIPVVETPKAEEKDDTPKTGSIDVVLYASAIIATISLAGIVLVKKYTK
;
A
#
# COMPACT_ATOMS: atom_id res chain seq x y z
N MET A 1 -21.51 -27.97 -8.27
CA MET A 1 -20.58 -27.47 -9.31
C MET A 1 -20.98 -26.04 -9.57
N VAL A 2 -20.05 -25.09 -9.46
CA VAL A 2 -20.29 -23.71 -9.87
C VAL A 2 -20.54 -23.75 -11.38
N GLN A 3 -21.69 -23.26 -11.83
CA GLN A 3 -22.04 -23.28 -13.25
C GLN A 3 -21.24 -22.19 -13.95
N ALA A 4 -20.48 -22.58 -14.98
CA ALA A 4 -19.51 -21.71 -15.64
C ALA A 4 -19.92 -21.47 -17.09
N GLY A 5 -20.10 -20.20 -17.44
CA GLY A 5 -20.44 -19.71 -18.76
C GLY A 5 -19.23 -19.13 -19.48
N GLU A 6 -19.33 -18.98 -20.79
CA GLU A 6 -18.28 -18.41 -21.63
C GLU A 6 -18.87 -17.33 -22.55
N ALA A 7 -18.21 -16.17 -22.61
CA ALA A 7 -18.65 -15.06 -23.45
C ALA A 7 -17.59 -14.66 -24.48
N ASP A 8 -17.98 -14.62 -25.76
CA ASP A 8 -17.15 -14.17 -26.88
C ASP A 8 -17.79 -13.00 -27.66
N THR A 9 -18.96 -12.53 -27.21
CA THR A 9 -19.72 -11.42 -27.79
C THR A 9 -20.52 -10.71 -26.68
N ALA A 10 -20.93 -9.46 -26.92
CA ALA A 10 -21.75 -8.70 -25.97
C ALA A 10 -23.10 -9.36 -25.67
N VAL A 11 -23.76 -9.91 -26.69
CA VAL A 11 -25.04 -10.63 -26.54
C VAL A 11 -24.88 -11.84 -25.64
N LYS A 12 -23.86 -12.69 -25.88
CA LYS A 12 -23.61 -13.84 -25.01
C LYS A 12 -23.27 -13.43 -23.59
N LEU A 13 -22.47 -12.38 -23.39
CA LEU A 13 -22.18 -11.89 -22.04
C LEU A 13 -23.48 -11.49 -21.32
N ALA A 14 -24.36 -10.75 -21.98
CA ALA A 14 -25.66 -10.38 -21.42
C ALA A 14 -26.55 -11.60 -21.14
N ASP A 15 -26.61 -12.56 -22.06
CA ASP A 15 -27.39 -13.81 -21.90
C ASP A 15 -26.88 -14.64 -20.71
N GLU A 16 -25.57 -14.81 -20.56
CA GLU A 16 -24.97 -15.54 -19.44
C GLU A 16 -25.24 -14.83 -18.11
N ILE A 17 -25.16 -13.49 -18.08
CA ILE A 17 -25.50 -12.69 -16.89
C ILE A 17 -26.98 -12.85 -16.52
N ALA A 18 -27.89 -12.90 -17.50
CA ALA A 18 -29.31 -13.15 -17.25
C ALA A 18 -29.63 -14.62 -16.91
N GLY A 19 -28.72 -15.55 -17.25
CA GLY A 19 -28.85 -16.99 -17.03
C GLY A 19 -28.58 -17.43 -15.59
N THR A 20 -28.13 -18.67 -15.44
CA THR A 20 -27.85 -19.31 -14.14
C THR A 20 -26.37 -19.37 -13.79
N ASP A 21 -25.50 -19.00 -14.73
CA ASP A 21 -24.06 -19.20 -14.62
C ASP A 21 -23.46 -18.16 -13.68
N SER A 22 -22.79 -18.60 -12.62
CA SER A 22 -22.25 -17.69 -11.61
C SER A 22 -20.82 -17.26 -11.90
N VAL A 23 -20.13 -17.92 -12.84
CA VAL A 23 -18.80 -17.51 -13.33
C VAL A 23 -18.84 -17.43 -14.84
N ILE A 24 -18.50 -16.29 -15.41
CA ILE A 24 -18.50 -16.05 -16.85
C ILE A 24 -17.07 -15.70 -17.26
N THR A 25 -16.46 -16.56 -18.07
CA THR A 25 -15.09 -16.34 -18.57
C THR A 25 -15.11 -15.74 -19.97
N LEU A 26 -14.43 -14.62 -20.16
CA LEU A 26 -14.28 -14.03 -21.48
C LEU A 26 -13.36 -14.88 -22.36
N LYS A 27 -13.73 -15.03 -23.63
CA LYS A 27 -12.92 -15.73 -24.66
C LYS A 27 -12.35 -14.81 -25.71
N LYS A 28 -12.82 -13.56 -25.74
CA LYS A 28 -12.44 -12.49 -26.66
C LYS A 28 -12.70 -11.15 -26.00
N ASP A 29 -12.11 -10.11 -26.58
CA ASP A 29 -12.52 -8.74 -26.27
C ASP A 29 -14.00 -8.54 -26.66
N ILE A 30 -14.74 -7.85 -25.81
CA ILE A 30 -16.17 -7.59 -25.95
C ILE A 30 -16.38 -6.09 -26.07
N VAL A 31 -17.13 -5.68 -27.08
CA VAL A 31 -17.54 -4.29 -27.28
C VAL A 31 -19.03 -4.18 -27.02
N LEU A 32 -19.40 -3.44 -25.99
CA LEU A 32 -20.78 -3.22 -25.58
C LEU A 32 -21.46 -2.17 -26.46
N ASP A 33 -22.75 -2.41 -26.72
CA ASP A 33 -23.70 -1.50 -27.38
C ASP A 33 -24.74 -0.93 -26.40
N SER A 34 -24.83 -1.52 -25.20
CA SER A 34 -25.71 -1.16 -24.10
C SER A 34 -25.01 -1.45 -22.76
N SER A 35 -25.41 -0.76 -21.69
CA SER A 35 -24.91 -1.07 -20.35
C SER A 35 -25.38 -2.46 -19.91
N ILE A 36 -24.53 -3.16 -19.17
CA ILE A 36 -24.86 -4.43 -18.54
C ILE A 36 -25.36 -4.17 -17.12
N GLU A 37 -26.44 -4.85 -16.74
CA GLU A 37 -27.02 -4.76 -15.40
C GLU A 37 -26.80 -6.07 -14.64
N ILE A 38 -26.20 -5.98 -13.46
CA ILE A 38 -25.97 -7.12 -12.57
C ILE A 38 -27.04 -7.11 -11.48
N GLY A 39 -27.99 -8.03 -11.57
CA GLY A 39 -29.09 -8.17 -10.60
C GLY A 39 -29.04 -9.45 -9.75
N ARG A 40 -27.95 -10.21 -9.84
CA ARG A 40 -27.69 -11.44 -9.07
C ARG A 40 -26.19 -11.60 -8.83
N GLU A 41 -25.82 -12.65 -8.13
CA GLU A 41 -24.42 -13.07 -7.98
C GLU A 41 -23.83 -13.52 -9.33
N VAL A 42 -22.76 -12.85 -9.76
CA VAL A 42 -21.99 -13.13 -10.97
C VAL A 42 -20.51 -12.79 -10.75
N THR A 43 -19.62 -13.70 -11.14
CA THR A 43 -18.21 -13.42 -11.35
C THR A 43 -17.93 -13.25 -12.83
N ILE A 44 -17.35 -12.12 -13.24
CA ILE A 44 -16.77 -11.95 -14.57
C ILE A 44 -15.27 -12.18 -14.46
N ASP A 45 -14.78 -13.24 -15.10
CA ASP A 45 -13.35 -13.47 -15.31
C ASP A 45 -12.95 -12.89 -16.67
N LEU A 46 -12.21 -11.78 -16.63
CA LEU A 46 -11.72 -11.08 -17.81
C LEU A 46 -10.76 -11.97 -18.63
N ASN A 47 -10.05 -12.91 -17.99
CA ASN A 47 -9.21 -13.91 -18.65
C ASN A 47 -8.30 -13.30 -19.73
N GLY A 48 -7.69 -12.15 -19.44
CA GLY A 48 -6.79 -11.43 -20.32
C GLY A 48 -7.46 -10.56 -21.40
N HIS A 49 -8.79 -10.54 -21.47
CA HIS A 49 -9.58 -9.83 -22.48
C HIS A 49 -10.16 -8.51 -21.97
N THR A 50 -10.55 -7.66 -22.92
CA THR A 50 -11.08 -6.32 -22.66
C THR A 50 -12.58 -6.22 -22.89
N ILE A 51 -13.33 -5.65 -21.93
CA ILE A 51 -14.68 -5.11 -22.16
C ILE A 51 -14.55 -3.61 -22.45
N THR A 52 -15.06 -3.15 -23.59
CA THR A 52 -15.13 -1.73 -23.98
C THR A 52 -16.53 -1.35 -24.42
N ASP A 53 -16.77 -0.08 -24.76
CA ASP A 53 -17.97 0.34 -25.48
C ASP A 53 -17.63 0.97 -26.83
N SER A 54 -18.54 0.85 -27.81
CA SER A 54 -18.32 1.43 -29.14
C SER A 54 -18.90 2.82 -29.32
N ASN A 55 -19.91 3.23 -28.54
CA ASN A 55 -20.62 4.53 -28.57
C ASN A 55 -21.91 4.47 -27.72
N LEU A 56 -21.83 4.25 -26.40
CA LEU A 56 -22.99 4.30 -25.52
C LEU A 56 -23.54 5.74 -25.38
N MET A 57 -24.31 6.23 -26.34
CA MET A 57 -24.69 7.65 -26.42
C MET A 57 -25.53 8.17 -25.22
N THR A 58 -26.23 7.30 -24.50
CA THR A 58 -27.19 7.70 -23.45
C THR A 58 -26.91 7.11 -22.07
N ALA A 59 -26.01 6.13 -21.96
CA ALA A 59 -25.60 5.59 -20.67
C ALA A 59 -24.47 6.42 -20.07
N ASP A 60 -24.25 6.31 -18.77
CA ASP A 60 -23.09 6.90 -18.07
C ASP A 60 -22.02 5.86 -17.73
N SER A 61 -22.34 4.57 -17.83
CA SER A 61 -21.51 3.46 -17.35
C SER A 61 -21.58 2.22 -18.25
N LEU A 62 -20.51 1.40 -18.25
CA LEU A 62 -20.49 0.10 -18.94
C LEU A 62 -21.28 -0.95 -18.15
N ILE A 63 -21.05 -1.00 -16.83
CA ILE A 63 -21.67 -1.97 -15.94
C ILE A 63 -22.38 -1.23 -14.80
N ILE A 64 -23.59 -1.67 -14.47
CA ILE A 64 -24.37 -1.17 -13.36
C ILE A 64 -24.69 -2.34 -12.43
N VAL A 65 -24.29 -2.24 -11.16
CA VAL A 65 -24.67 -3.23 -10.15
C VAL A 65 -25.97 -2.77 -9.49
N LEU A 66 -27.01 -3.59 -9.62
CA LEU A 66 -28.32 -3.37 -9.03
C LEU A 66 -28.34 -3.87 -7.58
N ARG A 67 -29.29 -3.39 -6.79
CA ARG A 67 -29.57 -3.97 -5.47
C ARG A 67 -29.98 -5.44 -5.60
N GLY A 68 -29.41 -6.29 -4.74
CA GLY A 68 -29.48 -7.75 -4.84
C GLY A 68 -28.52 -8.37 -5.86
N GLY A 69 -27.80 -7.55 -6.63
CA GLY A 69 -26.69 -7.98 -7.46
C GLY A 69 -25.38 -8.01 -6.69
N GLU A 70 -24.56 -9.00 -7.00
CA GLU A 70 -23.19 -9.13 -6.50
C GLU A 70 -22.28 -9.41 -7.68
N LEU A 71 -21.47 -8.43 -8.04
CA LEU A 71 -20.49 -8.54 -9.12
C LEU A 71 -19.11 -8.77 -8.53
N THR A 72 -18.50 -9.92 -8.84
CA THR A 72 -17.06 -10.12 -8.67
C THR A 72 -16.34 -9.93 -10.00
N ILE A 73 -15.29 -9.12 -10.04
CA ILE A 73 -14.41 -8.95 -11.20
C ILE A 73 -13.06 -9.56 -10.86
N LYS A 74 -12.58 -10.46 -11.73
CA LYS A 74 -11.23 -11.01 -11.65
C LYS A 74 -10.61 -11.13 -13.04
N ASP A 75 -9.32 -11.36 -13.07
CA ASP A 75 -8.60 -11.61 -14.30
C ASP A 75 -7.55 -12.69 -14.08
N SER A 76 -7.86 -13.90 -14.53
CA SER A 76 -6.99 -15.07 -14.36
C SER A 76 -5.68 -15.03 -15.15
N VAL A 77 -5.54 -14.11 -16.13
CA VAL A 77 -4.35 -14.00 -17.00
C VAL A 77 -3.50 -12.77 -16.66
N GLY A 78 -4.08 -11.72 -16.10
CA GLY A 78 -3.37 -10.53 -15.63
C GLY A 78 -3.31 -9.34 -16.61
N THR A 79 -3.88 -9.47 -17.82
CA THR A 79 -3.96 -8.40 -18.83
C THR A 79 -5.38 -7.92 -19.13
N GLY A 80 -6.38 -8.53 -18.50
CA GLY A 80 -7.80 -8.28 -18.69
C GLY A 80 -8.21 -6.92 -18.15
N LYS A 81 -9.15 -6.29 -18.86
CA LYS A 81 -9.50 -4.88 -18.63
C LYS A 81 -10.98 -4.59 -18.87
N ILE A 82 -11.55 -3.67 -18.11
CA ILE A 82 -12.79 -2.96 -18.46
C ILE A 82 -12.37 -1.53 -18.76
N ALA A 83 -12.53 -1.11 -20.02
CA ALA A 83 -12.11 0.20 -20.49
C ALA A 83 -13.31 1.04 -20.89
N ALA A 84 -13.64 2.01 -20.05
CA ALA A 84 -14.68 3.00 -20.26
C ALA A 84 -14.09 4.21 -20.99
N THR A 85 -13.93 4.09 -22.31
CA THR A 85 -13.40 5.15 -23.18
C THR A 85 -14.52 5.80 -23.98
N ASN A 86 -14.49 7.12 -24.18
CA ASN A 86 -15.20 7.89 -25.23
C ASN A 86 -16.36 8.85 -24.78
N LYS A 87 -16.06 10.16 -24.98
CA LYS A 87 -16.86 11.40 -25.23
C LYS A 87 -17.46 12.24 -24.07
N ALA A 88 -17.62 13.54 -24.39
CA ALA A 88 -17.89 14.71 -23.53
C ALA A 88 -18.87 14.44 -22.38
N GLY A 89 -18.34 14.50 -21.16
CA GLY A 89 -19.07 14.18 -19.91
C GLY A 89 -18.46 13.02 -19.14
N GLY A 90 -17.69 12.15 -19.83
CA GLY A 90 -16.90 11.08 -19.22
C GLY A 90 -17.70 9.81 -18.91
N ARG A 91 -17.09 8.65 -19.17
CA ARG A 91 -17.70 7.31 -18.99
C ARG A 91 -17.18 6.65 -17.72
N ILE A 92 -18.03 5.86 -17.05
CA ILE A 92 -17.70 5.08 -15.85
C ILE A 92 -17.56 3.59 -16.20
N CYS A 93 -16.64 2.86 -15.56
CA CYS A 93 -16.61 1.40 -15.72
C CYS A 93 -17.77 0.75 -14.98
N VAL A 94 -17.84 0.94 -13.65
CA VAL A 94 -18.86 0.34 -12.79
C VAL A 94 -19.61 1.41 -11.99
N LYS A 95 -20.94 1.39 -12.08
CA LYS A 95 -21.82 2.29 -11.34
C LYS A 95 -22.65 1.56 -10.27
N MET A 96 -22.74 2.17 -9.09
CA MET A 96 -23.50 1.73 -7.93
C MET A 96 -24.49 2.82 -7.51
N THR A 97 -25.80 2.64 -7.39
CA THR A 97 -26.70 1.73 -8.10
C THR A 97 -27.76 2.58 -8.85
N LYS A 98 -28.85 2.00 -9.36
CA LYS A 98 -29.96 2.76 -10.00
C LYS A 98 -30.95 3.34 -8.99
N ALA A 99 -31.62 4.42 -9.39
CA ALA A 99 -32.75 4.98 -8.65
C ALA A 99 -34.02 4.17 -8.98
N SER A 100 -34.17 3.00 -8.35
CA SER A 100 -35.42 2.24 -8.29
C SER A 100 -35.19 0.94 -7.51
N GLY A 101 -36.10 0.60 -6.60
CA GLY A 101 -36.07 -0.65 -5.82
C GLY A 101 -36.22 -0.43 -4.32
N THR A 102 -36.26 -1.53 -3.56
CA THR A 102 -36.18 -1.56 -2.09
C THR A 102 -34.80 -1.12 -1.61
N THR A 103 -34.61 -0.70 -0.36
CA THR A 103 -33.27 -0.38 0.21
C THR A 103 -32.41 -1.61 0.47
N GLU A 104 -33.01 -2.80 0.42
CA GLU A 104 -32.38 -4.11 0.59
C GLU A 104 -32.80 -5.05 -0.55
N PRO A 105 -31.97 -6.02 -0.98
CA PRO A 105 -30.60 -6.28 -0.50
C PRO A 105 -29.57 -5.25 -1.00
N LYS A 106 -28.35 -5.29 -0.46
CA LYS A 106 -27.21 -4.48 -0.92
C LYS A 106 -26.91 -4.66 -2.42
N ALA A 107 -26.31 -3.65 -3.04
CA ALA A 107 -25.60 -3.79 -4.32
C ALA A 107 -24.10 -3.99 -4.01
N VAL A 108 -23.53 -5.12 -4.43
CA VAL A 108 -22.17 -5.52 -4.03
C VAL A 108 -21.23 -5.58 -5.23
N LEU A 109 -20.08 -4.93 -5.12
CA LEU A 109 -18.97 -5.03 -6.07
C LEU A 109 -17.73 -5.56 -5.35
N VAL A 110 -17.10 -6.60 -5.88
CA VAL A 110 -15.80 -7.11 -5.44
C VAL A 110 -14.83 -7.07 -6.62
N VAL A 111 -13.68 -6.43 -6.44
CA VAL A 111 -12.59 -6.41 -7.43
C VAL A 111 -11.40 -7.19 -6.87
N GLU A 112 -11.19 -8.38 -7.40
CA GLU A 112 -10.07 -9.25 -7.03
C GLU A 112 -8.80 -8.91 -7.82
N SER A 113 -8.95 -8.61 -9.12
CA SER A 113 -7.84 -8.37 -10.05
C SER A 113 -8.35 -7.77 -11.37
N GLY A 114 -7.43 -7.54 -12.32
CA GLY A 114 -7.73 -6.90 -13.59
C GLY A 114 -7.60 -5.37 -13.53
N THR A 115 -7.93 -4.71 -14.64
CA THR A 115 -7.88 -3.24 -14.74
C THR A 115 -9.26 -2.67 -15.01
N LEU A 116 -9.70 -1.71 -14.21
CA LEU A 116 -10.84 -0.83 -14.47
C LEU A 116 -10.27 0.54 -14.84
N GLU A 117 -10.41 0.96 -16.09
CA GLU A 117 -9.87 2.24 -16.56
C GLU A 117 -10.96 3.06 -17.25
N ALA A 118 -11.22 4.24 -16.72
CA ALA A 118 -12.26 5.14 -17.19
C ALA A 118 -11.70 6.51 -17.58
N ASP A 119 -12.33 7.16 -18.56
CA ASP A 119 -12.07 8.58 -18.84
C ASP A 119 -12.54 9.47 -17.67
N SER A 120 -13.61 9.08 -16.96
CA SER A 120 -14.09 9.70 -15.71
C SER A 120 -13.79 8.79 -14.51
N PHE A 121 -14.75 8.57 -13.61
CA PHE A 121 -14.59 7.68 -12.48
C PHE A 121 -14.52 6.22 -12.94
N ALA A 122 -13.55 5.45 -12.44
CA ALA A 122 -13.52 4.01 -12.70
C ALA A 122 -14.71 3.33 -12.00
N ILE A 123 -14.91 3.68 -10.72
CA ILE A 123 -16.04 3.23 -9.92
C ILE A 123 -16.78 4.47 -9.41
N SER A 124 -18.07 4.54 -9.65
CA SER A 124 -18.89 5.67 -9.20
C SER A 124 -20.15 5.22 -8.50
N GLY A 125 -20.43 5.91 -7.41
CA GLY A 125 -21.69 5.86 -6.72
C GLY A 125 -22.74 6.83 -7.25
N ASN A 126 -23.70 7.20 -6.40
CA ASN A 126 -24.61 8.32 -6.66
C ASN A 126 -25.27 8.86 -5.38
N GLY A 127 -25.13 10.16 -5.11
CA GLY A 127 -25.64 10.79 -3.88
C GLY A 127 -27.16 10.95 -3.78
N ASN A 128 -27.94 10.43 -4.73
CA ASN A 128 -29.40 10.39 -4.61
C ASN A 128 -29.80 9.45 -3.43
N PRO A 129 -30.71 9.86 -2.53
CA PRO A 129 -31.12 9.06 -1.37
C PRO A 129 -31.73 7.70 -1.74
N ASP A 130 -32.26 7.54 -2.97
CA ASP A 130 -32.79 6.27 -3.45
C ASP A 130 -31.69 5.29 -3.91
N ARG A 131 -30.41 5.73 -3.96
CA ARG A 131 -29.26 4.98 -4.50
C ARG A 131 -28.20 4.61 -3.44
N ILE A 132 -28.67 4.34 -2.23
CA ILE A 132 -27.86 3.92 -1.07
C ILE A 132 -27.72 2.39 -0.93
N ASN A 133 -27.04 1.97 0.14
CA ASN A 133 -26.82 0.59 0.56
C ASN A 133 -25.97 -0.20 -0.44
N THR A 134 -24.77 0.34 -0.70
CA THR A 134 -23.77 -0.25 -1.58
C THR A 134 -22.61 -0.80 -0.75
N GLU A 135 -21.98 -1.86 -1.25
CA GLU A 135 -20.74 -2.38 -0.70
C GLU A 135 -19.76 -2.58 -1.85
N ILE A 136 -18.58 -1.99 -1.72
CA ILE A 136 -17.52 -2.07 -2.72
C ILE A 136 -16.27 -2.58 -2.01
N THR A 137 -15.72 -3.69 -2.45
CA THR A 137 -14.48 -4.26 -1.91
C THR A 137 -13.42 -4.32 -2.99
N ILE A 138 -12.25 -3.72 -2.74
CA ILE A 138 -11.08 -3.76 -3.61
C ILE A 138 -10.02 -4.63 -2.93
N ASN A 139 -9.89 -5.88 -3.39
CA ASN A 139 -8.85 -6.80 -2.94
C ASN A 139 -7.56 -6.65 -3.77
N GLY A 140 -7.69 -6.20 -5.02
CA GLY A 140 -6.56 -6.01 -5.92
C GLY A 140 -6.94 -5.32 -7.22
N GLY A 141 -6.06 -5.44 -8.22
CA GLY A 141 -6.25 -4.83 -9.55
C GLY A 141 -5.82 -3.37 -9.64
N LYS A 142 -6.10 -2.77 -10.80
CA LYS A 142 -5.83 -1.36 -11.09
C LYS A 142 -7.14 -0.60 -11.33
N ILE A 143 -7.38 0.45 -10.58
CA ILE A 143 -8.60 1.26 -10.63
C ILE A 143 -8.19 2.67 -11.04
N ILE A 144 -8.45 3.04 -12.29
CA ILE A 144 -7.86 4.23 -12.91
C ILE A 144 -8.95 5.18 -13.42
N GLY A 145 -9.04 6.36 -12.82
CA GLY A 145 -9.85 7.48 -13.34
C GLY A 145 -8.96 8.51 -14.03
N LYS A 146 -8.98 8.59 -15.36
CA LYS A 146 -8.00 9.41 -16.10
C LYS A 146 -8.16 10.92 -15.91
N ASN A 147 -9.40 11.40 -15.84
CA ASN A 147 -9.71 12.84 -15.75
C ASN A 147 -10.73 13.12 -14.62
N ALA A 148 -10.82 12.24 -13.63
CA ALA A 148 -11.67 12.38 -12.46
C ALA A 148 -11.10 11.52 -11.32
N ALA A 149 -11.78 11.50 -10.17
CA ALA A 149 -11.41 10.58 -9.10
C ALA A 149 -11.43 9.12 -9.58
N ALA A 150 -10.55 8.25 -9.10
CA ALA A 150 -10.62 6.83 -9.47
C ALA A 150 -11.90 6.20 -8.92
N ILE A 151 -12.19 6.48 -7.64
CA ILE A 151 -13.41 6.06 -6.95
C ILE A 151 -14.12 7.29 -6.40
N PHE A 152 -15.39 7.46 -6.78
CA PHE A 152 -16.26 8.54 -6.27
C PHE A 152 -17.42 7.94 -5.47
N HIS A 153 -17.47 8.21 -4.17
CA HIS A 153 -18.41 7.58 -3.22
C HIS A 153 -19.34 8.61 -2.54
N PRO A 154 -20.40 9.07 -3.21
CA PRO A 154 -21.34 10.07 -2.68
C PRO A 154 -22.59 9.51 -1.97
N GLN A 155 -22.78 8.19 -1.90
CA GLN A 155 -23.94 7.52 -1.28
C GLN A 155 -23.64 6.96 0.11
N LEU A 156 -24.67 6.62 0.87
CA LEU A 156 -24.51 5.73 2.03
C LEU A 156 -24.20 4.31 1.54
N GLY A 157 -23.09 3.78 2.00
CA GLY A 157 -22.53 2.49 1.61
C GLY A 157 -21.19 2.29 2.30
N THR A 158 -20.51 1.19 1.98
CA THR A 158 -19.19 0.88 2.51
C THR A 158 -18.23 0.63 1.35
N LEU A 159 -17.06 1.25 1.41
CA LEU A 159 -15.91 0.99 0.55
C LEU A 159 -14.81 0.37 1.41
N ILE A 160 -14.36 -0.82 1.05
CA ILE A 160 -13.27 -1.54 1.72
C ILE A 160 -12.13 -1.68 0.71
N VAL A 161 -10.93 -1.22 1.07
CA VAL A 161 -9.73 -1.31 0.25
C VAL A 161 -8.70 -2.18 0.98
N ASN A 162 -8.58 -3.44 0.58
CA ASN A 162 -7.59 -4.36 1.12
C ASN A 162 -6.27 -4.34 0.33
N GLY A 163 -6.31 -3.87 -0.92
CA GLY A 163 -5.16 -3.83 -1.82
C GLY A 163 -5.45 -3.14 -3.14
N GLY A 164 -4.55 -3.34 -4.10
CA GLY A 164 -4.67 -2.79 -5.46
C GLY A 164 -3.98 -1.43 -5.65
N HIS A 165 -4.06 -0.93 -6.87
CA HIS A 165 -3.53 0.38 -7.29
C HIS A 165 -4.68 1.26 -7.75
N ILE A 166 -4.98 2.32 -7.00
CA ILE A 166 -6.10 3.22 -7.22
C ILE A 166 -5.52 4.59 -7.59
N GLU A 167 -5.80 5.09 -8.78
CA GLU A 167 -5.19 6.33 -9.27
C GLU A 167 -6.17 7.16 -10.10
N GLY A 168 -6.28 8.44 -9.77
CA GLY A 168 -7.00 9.42 -10.58
C GLY A 168 -6.66 10.83 -10.18
N THR A 169 -7.40 11.82 -10.68
CA THR A 169 -7.16 13.22 -10.29
C THR A 169 -7.27 13.38 -8.77
N THR A 170 -8.17 12.60 -8.18
CA THR A 170 -8.17 12.17 -6.78
C THR A 170 -8.13 10.65 -6.76
N GLY A 171 -7.43 10.03 -5.81
CA GLY A 171 -7.49 8.57 -5.68
C GLY A 171 -8.90 8.11 -5.31
N ILE A 172 -9.37 8.52 -4.14
CA ILE A 172 -10.72 8.25 -3.63
C ILE A 172 -11.34 9.56 -3.14
N GLU A 173 -12.54 9.89 -3.59
CA GLU A 173 -13.34 10.98 -2.99
C GLU A 173 -14.56 10.42 -2.26
N MET A 174 -14.51 10.50 -0.94
CA MET A 174 -15.59 10.16 -0.02
C MET A 174 -16.46 11.38 0.23
N ARG A 175 -17.75 11.29 -0.12
CA ARG A 175 -18.73 12.35 0.18
C ARG A 175 -19.91 11.89 1.03
N SER A 176 -19.96 10.60 1.35
CA SER A 176 -20.94 9.92 2.21
C SER A 176 -20.46 8.50 2.51
N GLY A 177 -20.95 7.89 3.58
CA GLY A 177 -20.76 6.47 3.87
C GLY A 177 -19.45 6.16 4.59
N ASN A 178 -19.04 4.89 4.54
CA ASN A 178 -17.89 4.38 5.26
C ASN A 178 -16.76 4.02 4.29
N LEU A 179 -15.53 4.38 4.65
CA LEU A 179 -14.30 3.93 4.01
C LEU A 179 -13.46 3.18 5.04
N GLU A 180 -13.03 1.98 4.69
CA GLU A 180 -12.03 1.21 5.42
C GLU A 180 -10.85 0.90 4.48
N VAL A 181 -9.66 1.35 4.83
CA VAL A 181 -8.43 1.09 4.05
C VAL A 181 -7.51 0.21 4.89
N ASN A 182 -7.28 -1.02 4.44
CA ASN A 182 -6.39 -1.99 5.07
C ASN A 182 -5.06 -2.14 4.32
N GLY A 183 -4.97 -1.65 3.07
CA GLY A 183 -3.78 -1.73 2.24
C GLY A 183 -3.96 -1.14 0.85
N GLY A 184 -3.00 -1.40 -0.04
CA GLY A 184 -2.99 -0.91 -1.41
C GLY A 184 -2.29 0.44 -1.58
N THR A 185 -2.25 0.93 -2.82
CA THR A 185 -1.67 2.22 -3.19
C THR A 185 -2.77 3.12 -3.75
N ILE A 186 -2.95 4.30 -3.17
CA ILE A 186 -3.99 5.28 -3.52
C ILE A 186 -3.31 6.58 -3.92
N ILE A 187 -3.52 7.05 -5.15
CA ILE A 187 -2.80 8.18 -5.73
C ILE A 187 -3.76 9.22 -6.30
N GLY A 188 -3.66 10.45 -5.80
CA GLY A 188 -4.17 11.65 -6.44
C GLY A 188 -3.08 12.28 -7.32
N ASN A 189 -3.28 12.30 -8.63
CA ASN A 189 -2.32 12.86 -9.58
C ASN A 189 -2.84 14.12 -10.31
N GLY A 190 -3.98 14.66 -9.86
CA GLY A 190 -4.58 15.86 -10.42
C GLY A 190 -3.90 17.15 -9.96
N ASP A 191 -4.15 18.22 -10.70
CA ASP A 191 -3.79 19.57 -10.26
C ASP A 191 -4.63 19.97 -9.03
N GLU A 192 -4.11 20.89 -8.23
CA GLU A 192 -4.82 21.42 -7.06
C GLU A 192 -6.13 22.08 -7.48
N LYS A 193 -7.24 21.61 -6.89
CA LYS A 193 -8.53 22.24 -7.06
C LYS A 193 -9.44 21.94 -5.87
N VAL A 194 -9.98 23.00 -5.29
CA VAL A 194 -11.04 22.94 -4.28
C VAL A 194 -12.18 23.86 -4.73
N ALA A 195 -13.32 23.29 -5.09
CA ALA A 195 -14.48 24.06 -5.54
C ALA A 195 -15.80 23.35 -5.20
N PRO A 196 -16.84 24.09 -4.75
CA PRO A 196 -18.17 23.52 -4.55
C PRO A 196 -18.72 22.88 -5.83
N ASN A 197 -19.33 21.69 -5.71
CA ASN A 197 -19.90 20.96 -6.83
C ASN A 197 -20.96 19.97 -6.35
N GLY A 198 -22.23 20.32 -6.51
CA GLY A 198 -23.35 19.53 -6.01
C GLY A 198 -23.61 18.20 -6.73
N SER A 199 -22.89 17.88 -7.82
CA SER A 199 -23.13 16.66 -8.62
C SER A 199 -21.86 15.90 -9.01
N GLY A 200 -20.68 16.34 -8.56
CA GLY A 200 -19.40 15.76 -8.95
C GLY A 200 -18.29 16.04 -7.94
N SER A 201 -17.05 15.93 -8.39
CA SER A 201 -15.88 16.13 -7.53
C SER A 201 -15.72 17.57 -7.07
N THR A 202 -15.24 17.71 -5.84
CA THR A 202 -15.01 19.00 -5.16
C THR A 202 -13.55 19.24 -4.81
N VAL A 203 -12.78 18.17 -4.66
CA VAL A 203 -11.35 18.20 -4.33
C VAL A 203 -10.61 17.36 -5.37
N GLU A 204 -9.61 17.94 -6.01
CA GLU A 204 -8.64 17.26 -6.89
C GLU A 204 -7.22 17.45 -6.36
N GLY A 205 -6.34 16.51 -6.69
CA GLY A 205 -4.95 16.45 -6.24
C GLY A 205 -4.73 15.61 -4.97
N ALA A 206 -5.80 15.19 -4.28
CA ALA A 206 -5.67 14.42 -3.05
C ALA A 206 -5.58 12.91 -3.30
N GLY A 207 -4.81 12.19 -2.49
CA GLY A 207 -4.90 10.73 -2.45
C GLY A 207 -6.29 10.28 -2.03
N ILE A 208 -6.71 10.71 -0.84
CA ILE A 208 -8.06 10.55 -0.30
C ILE A 208 -8.63 11.94 0.01
N ALA A 209 -9.73 12.29 -0.65
CA ALA A 209 -10.53 13.46 -0.31
C ALA A 209 -11.76 13.05 0.50
N ILE A 210 -12.01 13.78 1.58
CA ILE A 210 -13.18 13.67 2.45
C ILE A 210 -13.89 15.01 2.37
N SER A 211 -14.99 15.05 1.61
CA SER A 211 -15.64 16.31 1.29
C SER A 211 -17.15 16.18 1.33
N GLN A 212 -17.78 16.82 2.32
CA GLN A 212 -19.22 16.63 2.50
C GLN A 212 -20.02 17.10 1.26
N HIS A 213 -20.96 16.25 0.84
CA HIS A 213 -21.93 16.59 -0.21
C HIS A 213 -23.10 17.42 0.34
N THR A 214 -23.88 18.03 -0.56
CA THR A 214 -25.21 18.58 -0.21
C THR A 214 -26.16 17.56 0.43
N THR A 215 -25.84 16.25 0.43
CA THR A 215 -26.62 15.20 1.12
C THR A 215 -26.57 15.30 2.64
N LYS A 216 -25.48 15.87 3.20
CA LYS A 216 -25.22 15.94 4.65
C LYS A 216 -25.19 14.59 5.37
N ASN A 217 -24.90 13.52 4.62
CA ASN A 217 -24.75 12.20 5.19
C ASN A 217 -23.47 12.10 6.03
N GLU A 218 -23.45 11.09 6.89
CA GLU A 218 -22.29 10.73 7.70
C GLU A 218 -21.15 10.25 6.80
N ILE A 219 -19.92 10.60 7.15
CA ILE A 219 -18.71 10.06 6.53
C ILE A 219 -17.84 9.52 7.65
N ASN A 220 -17.54 8.22 7.60
CA ASN A 220 -16.62 7.57 8.52
C ASN A 220 -15.45 6.99 7.72
N VAL A 221 -14.23 7.37 8.07
CA VAL A 221 -13.02 6.89 7.39
C VAL A 221 -12.11 6.26 8.42
N VAL A 222 -11.74 5.00 8.19
CA VAL A 222 -10.77 4.26 9.00
C VAL A 222 -9.63 3.79 8.09
N ILE A 223 -8.39 4.15 8.41
CA ILE A 223 -7.20 3.77 7.66
C ILE A 223 -6.29 2.95 8.58
N ASN A 224 -6.18 1.66 8.29
CA ASN A 224 -5.37 0.68 9.00
C ASN A 224 -4.06 0.35 8.27
N GLY A 225 -3.82 0.92 7.08
CA GLY A 225 -2.63 0.66 6.29
C GLY A 225 -2.73 1.19 4.85
N GLY A 226 -1.71 0.88 4.04
CA GLY A 226 -1.61 1.29 2.64
C GLY A 226 -0.69 2.49 2.40
N ASP A 227 -0.41 2.76 1.13
CA ASP A 227 0.35 3.91 0.66
C ASP A 227 -0.60 4.94 0.04
N VAL A 228 -0.79 6.08 0.68
CA VAL A 228 -1.65 7.17 0.20
C VAL A 228 -0.79 8.34 -0.25
N LYS A 229 -0.99 8.80 -1.48
CA LYS A 229 -0.19 9.85 -2.11
C LYS A 229 -1.06 10.83 -2.85
N GLY A 230 -0.69 12.10 -2.82
CA GLY A 230 -1.30 13.15 -3.62
C GLY A 230 -0.57 14.45 -3.33
N LEU A 231 -0.96 15.59 -3.93
CA LEU A 231 -0.47 16.89 -3.48
C LEU A 231 -0.55 16.95 -1.94
N SER A 232 -1.71 16.61 -1.41
CA SER A 232 -1.87 16.09 -0.05
C SER A 232 -2.32 14.62 -0.11
N ALA A 233 -1.80 13.77 0.77
CA ALA A 233 -2.22 12.38 0.83
C ALA A 233 -3.68 12.27 1.30
N LEU A 234 -4.05 13.00 2.36
CA LEU A 234 -5.42 13.06 2.87
C LEU A 234 -5.88 14.51 3.03
N VAL A 235 -7.09 14.80 2.54
CA VAL A 235 -7.71 16.12 2.61
C VAL A 235 -9.13 15.99 3.13
N GLU A 236 -9.44 16.56 4.30
CA GLU A 236 -10.81 16.79 4.77
C GLU A 236 -11.14 18.28 4.66
N LEU A 237 -12.16 18.61 3.87
CA LEU A 237 -12.62 19.98 3.66
C LEU A 237 -14.13 20.01 3.52
N THR A 238 -14.71 21.20 3.71
CA THR A 238 -16.12 21.50 3.40
C THR A 238 -16.20 22.55 2.28
N PRO A 239 -15.99 22.18 1.00
CA PRO A 239 -16.05 23.13 -0.12
C PRO A 239 -17.46 23.62 -0.41
N GLU A 240 -18.48 22.79 -0.13
CA GLU A 240 -19.86 23.22 -0.18
C GLU A 240 -20.11 24.25 0.92
N THR A 241 -20.65 25.42 0.60
CA THR A 241 -20.96 26.49 1.60
C THR A 241 -22.15 26.15 2.51
N ASN A 242 -22.35 24.86 2.79
CA ASN A 242 -23.28 24.36 3.79
C ASN A 242 -22.69 24.60 5.19
N PRO A 243 -23.52 24.71 6.23
CA PRO A 243 -23.01 24.66 7.60
C PRO A 243 -22.16 23.41 7.79
N ALA A 244 -21.09 23.54 8.59
CA ALA A 244 -20.08 22.50 8.79
C ALA A 244 -20.71 21.12 9.02
N PRO A 245 -20.12 20.05 8.45
CA PRO A 245 -20.62 18.70 8.61
C PRO A 245 -20.69 18.34 10.10
N GLU A 246 -21.90 18.12 10.64
CA GLU A 246 -22.05 17.67 12.02
C GLU A 246 -21.54 16.21 12.24
N LYS A 247 -21.04 15.52 11.20
CA LYS A 247 -20.90 14.05 11.17
C LYS A 247 -19.78 13.51 10.26
N VAL A 248 -18.57 14.05 10.36
CA VAL A 248 -17.37 13.43 9.75
C VAL A 248 -16.51 12.85 10.88
N ALA A 249 -16.13 11.58 10.76
CA ALA A 249 -15.20 10.91 11.65
C ALA A 249 -14.06 10.30 10.83
N ILE A 250 -12.84 10.47 11.31
CA ILE A 250 -11.62 9.98 10.68
C ILE A 250 -10.82 9.24 11.77
N GLU A 251 -10.18 8.15 11.40
CA GLU A 251 -9.24 7.39 12.22
C GLU A 251 -8.11 6.89 11.32
N ILE A 252 -6.87 7.27 11.65
CA ILE A 252 -5.65 6.81 10.97
C ILE A 252 -4.82 6.03 11.98
N ASN A 253 -4.88 4.70 11.86
CA ASN A 253 -4.18 3.75 12.74
C ASN A 253 -2.79 3.39 12.22
N ALA A 254 -2.63 3.34 10.89
CA ALA A 254 -1.34 3.08 10.24
C ALA A 254 -1.40 3.47 8.76
N GLY A 255 -0.31 3.21 8.04
CA GLY A 255 -0.16 3.54 6.62
C GLY A 255 0.95 4.56 6.39
N ASN A 256 1.22 4.82 5.12
CA ASN A 256 2.23 5.76 4.68
C ASN A 256 1.57 6.86 3.85
N PHE A 257 1.77 8.12 4.25
CA PHE A 257 1.11 9.30 3.71
C PHE A 257 2.14 10.25 3.13
N GLU A 258 2.12 10.42 1.82
CA GLU A 258 3.10 11.21 1.08
C GLU A 258 2.42 12.39 0.37
N ALA A 259 2.72 13.60 0.82
CA ALA A 259 2.51 14.81 0.03
C ALA A 259 3.47 14.84 -1.16
N LEU A 260 2.93 15.10 -2.34
CA LEU A 260 3.65 15.17 -3.60
C LEU A 260 3.81 16.63 -3.99
N GLY A 261 5.05 17.12 -3.95
CA GLY A 261 5.39 18.49 -4.35
C GLY A 261 5.69 19.41 -3.17
N GLU A 262 6.32 20.54 -3.47
CA GLU A 262 6.70 21.53 -2.46
C GLU A 262 5.50 22.36 -2.00
N GLY A 263 5.38 22.60 -0.70
CA GLY A 263 4.37 23.49 -0.13
C GLY A 263 3.02 22.86 0.18
N TYR A 264 2.91 21.54 0.09
CA TYR A 264 1.73 20.79 0.51
C TYR A 264 2.03 19.95 1.75
N ASP A 265 1.02 19.81 2.61
CA ASP A 265 1.06 18.93 3.78
C ASP A 265 0.47 17.56 3.44
N ALA A 266 1.01 16.50 4.03
CA ALA A 266 0.54 15.13 3.84
C ALA A 266 -0.93 14.97 4.28
N VAL A 267 -1.31 15.68 5.34
CA VAL A 267 -2.66 15.70 5.90
C VAL A 267 -3.13 17.14 6.01
N VAL A 268 -4.34 17.40 5.53
CA VAL A 268 -5.04 18.67 5.71
C VAL A 268 -6.44 18.35 6.22
N SER A 269 -6.83 18.92 7.35
CA SER A 269 -8.22 18.86 7.83
C SER A 269 -8.72 20.23 8.27
N GLN A 270 -9.98 20.52 7.94
CA GLN A 270 -10.65 21.75 8.33
C GLN A 270 -11.40 21.61 9.67
N ASN A 271 -12.03 20.45 9.90
CA ASN A 271 -13.03 20.30 10.97
C ASN A 271 -12.74 19.15 11.94
N VAL A 272 -11.76 18.30 11.64
CA VAL A 272 -11.44 17.11 12.44
C VAL A 272 -10.02 17.26 12.99
N SER A 273 -9.83 16.89 14.24
CA SER A 273 -8.52 16.81 14.89
C SER A 273 -8.47 15.53 15.74
N ASN A 274 -7.30 15.21 16.29
CA ASN A 274 -7.08 14.03 17.16
C ASN A 274 -7.55 12.72 16.50
N PHE A 275 -7.25 12.55 15.22
CA PHE A 275 -7.65 11.37 14.44
C PHE A 275 -6.47 10.51 13.99
N ILE A 276 -5.23 10.95 14.23
CA ILE A 276 -4.03 10.17 13.91
C ILE A 276 -3.55 9.45 15.18
N SER A 277 -3.57 8.13 15.13
CA SER A 277 -3.05 7.24 16.17
C SER A 277 -1.79 6.49 15.75
N GLY A 278 -1.49 6.44 14.45
CA GLY A 278 -0.24 5.87 13.94
C GLY A 278 0.01 6.16 12.46
N GLY A 279 1.14 5.67 11.96
CA GLY A 279 1.54 5.78 10.54
C GLY A 279 2.79 6.62 10.30
N SER A 280 3.17 6.75 9.04
CA SER A 280 4.31 7.56 8.59
C SER A 280 3.86 8.66 7.63
N PHE A 281 4.44 9.85 7.80
CA PHE A 281 4.08 11.06 7.05
C PHE A 281 5.35 11.76 6.56
N ASN A 282 5.35 12.34 5.36
CA ASN A 282 6.52 13.11 4.88
C ASN A 282 6.44 14.62 5.20
N THR A 283 5.45 15.02 5.99
CA THR A 283 5.32 16.35 6.59
C THR A 283 4.88 16.21 8.04
N ASP A 284 5.04 17.28 8.80
CA ASP A 284 4.58 17.34 10.19
C ASP A 284 3.04 17.19 10.26
N VAL A 285 2.56 16.47 11.27
CA VAL A 285 1.13 16.19 11.52
C VAL A 285 0.76 16.32 13.00
N GLU A 286 1.60 16.95 13.83
CA GLU A 286 1.37 17.10 15.28
C GLU A 286 0.00 17.72 15.61
N GLU A 287 -0.54 18.60 14.75
CA GLU A 287 -1.87 19.23 14.94
C GLU A 287 -3.04 18.23 14.90
N TYR A 288 -2.86 17.06 14.29
CA TYR A 288 -3.95 16.10 14.01
C TYR A 288 -3.87 14.81 14.85
N MET A 289 -2.80 14.61 15.61
CA MET A 289 -2.60 13.39 16.41
C MET A 289 -3.18 13.49 17.82
N ASP A 290 -3.37 12.35 18.47
CA ASP A 290 -3.73 12.31 19.90
C ASP A 290 -2.57 12.83 20.77
N ASP A 291 -2.86 13.73 21.73
CA ASP A 291 -1.89 14.37 22.63
C ASP A 291 -1.04 13.37 23.45
N SER A 292 -1.48 12.11 23.59
CA SER A 292 -0.76 11.06 24.30
C SER A 292 0.35 10.40 23.47
N LEU A 293 0.42 10.67 22.16
CA LEU A 293 1.35 10.05 21.23
C LEU A 293 2.60 10.88 21.00
N VAL A 294 3.58 10.28 20.32
CA VAL A 294 4.82 10.94 19.92
C VAL A 294 4.94 10.92 18.40
N SER A 295 5.35 12.06 17.83
CA SER A 295 5.82 12.17 16.46
C SER A 295 7.34 12.25 16.46
N VAL A 296 8.01 11.35 15.73
CA VAL A 296 9.47 11.36 15.60
C VAL A 296 9.88 11.52 14.15
N GLU A 297 10.62 12.58 13.84
CA GLU A 297 11.20 12.79 12.53
C GLU A 297 12.51 11.98 12.37
N GLU A 298 12.57 11.12 11.35
CA GLU A 298 13.77 10.45 10.90
C GLU A 298 13.88 10.55 9.37
N ASN A 299 14.94 11.21 8.88
CA ASN A 299 15.21 11.41 7.45
C ASN A 299 14.07 12.07 6.65
N GLY A 300 13.37 13.04 7.25
CA GLY A 300 12.25 13.75 6.61
C GLY A 300 10.93 12.95 6.62
N VAL A 301 10.86 11.86 7.39
CA VAL A 301 9.62 11.11 7.64
C VAL A 301 9.28 11.20 9.12
N PHE A 302 8.05 11.59 9.41
CA PHE A 302 7.46 11.66 10.74
C PHE A 302 6.74 10.35 11.02
N TYR A 303 7.19 9.63 12.03
CA TYR A 303 6.55 8.42 12.53
C TYR A 303 5.72 8.77 13.75
N VAL A 304 4.43 8.45 13.73
CA VAL A 304 3.50 8.72 14.82
C VAL A 304 3.13 7.40 15.50
N GLY A 305 3.07 7.40 16.83
CA GLY A 305 2.54 6.28 17.61
C GLY A 305 2.98 6.28 19.07
N GLU A 306 2.71 5.16 19.76
CA GLU A 306 3.22 4.91 21.10
C GLU A 306 4.70 4.52 21.07
N GLU A 307 5.45 4.95 22.09
CA GLU A 307 6.83 4.49 22.28
C GLU A 307 6.88 3.09 22.87
N HIS A 308 7.60 2.19 22.19
CA HIS A 308 7.79 0.81 22.61
C HIS A 308 9.23 0.57 23.11
N ASP A 309 9.38 -0.22 24.19
CA ASP A 309 10.69 -0.52 24.79
C ASP A 309 11.54 -1.46 23.93
N ILE A 310 12.85 -1.19 23.87
CA ILE A 310 13.88 -2.05 23.28
C ILE A 310 14.73 -2.64 24.40
N LYS A 311 14.51 -3.93 24.70
CA LYS A 311 15.23 -4.63 25.77
C LYS A 311 16.42 -5.39 25.20
N VAL A 312 17.63 -4.97 25.55
CA VAL A 312 18.86 -5.65 25.14
C VAL A 312 19.25 -6.68 26.20
N GLU A 313 19.32 -7.95 25.83
CA GLU A 313 19.72 -9.03 26.72
C GLU A 313 21.21 -8.95 27.07
N LYS A 314 21.53 -9.42 28.29
CA LYS A 314 22.91 -9.48 28.73
C LYS A 314 23.65 -10.58 27.97
N THR A 315 24.78 -10.22 27.38
CA THR A 315 25.60 -11.14 26.60
C THR A 315 26.86 -11.58 27.36
N GLU A 316 27.36 -12.77 27.02
CA GLU A 316 28.67 -13.28 27.44
C GLU A 316 29.61 -13.34 26.23
N ASN A 317 30.90 -13.06 26.43
CA ASN A 317 31.94 -13.15 25.38
C ASN A 317 31.80 -12.14 24.22
N GLY A 318 31.06 -11.06 24.44
CA GLY A 318 30.97 -9.90 23.56
C GLY A 318 30.07 -8.83 24.18
N THR A 319 29.77 -7.78 23.42
CA THR A 319 28.81 -6.73 23.80
C THR A 319 27.78 -6.53 22.70
N LEU A 320 26.55 -6.23 23.09
CA LEU A 320 25.44 -5.86 22.22
C LEU A 320 24.87 -4.51 22.71
N LYS A 321 24.58 -3.59 21.80
CA LYS A 321 23.92 -2.32 22.06
C LYS A 321 22.89 -2.02 20.98
N ALA A 322 21.78 -1.40 21.35
CA ALA A 322 20.86 -0.77 20.42
C ALA A 322 21.12 0.75 20.38
N SER A 323 20.83 1.39 19.25
CA SER A 323 20.94 2.85 19.09
C SER A 323 19.90 3.62 19.91
N LEU A 324 18.77 2.98 20.20
CA LEU A 324 17.63 3.56 20.93
C LEU A 324 17.21 2.63 22.08
N GLU A 325 16.70 3.21 23.17
CA GLU A 325 16.08 2.48 24.28
C GLU A 325 14.56 2.30 24.08
N LYS A 326 13.94 3.25 23.37
CA LYS A 326 12.54 3.21 22.92
C LYS A 326 12.44 3.72 21.50
N ALA A 327 11.41 3.28 20.78
CA ALA A 327 11.10 3.76 19.44
C ALA A 327 9.60 3.61 19.16
N VAL A 328 9.06 4.44 18.28
CA VAL A 328 7.72 4.28 17.70
C VAL A 328 7.79 3.34 16.49
N GLN A 329 6.65 2.76 16.10
CA GLN A 329 6.58 1.85 14.95
C GLN A 329 7.16 2.51 13.68
N GLY A 330 7.93 1.74 12.90
CA GLY A 330 8.49 2.18 11.62
C GLY A 330 9.88 2.81 11.70
N GLN A 331 10.30 3.30 12.87
CA GLN A 331 11.65 3.83 13.06
C GLN A 331 12.73 2.75 12.86
N THR A 332 13.90 3.18 12.38
CA THR A 332 15.05 2.27 12.23
C THR A 332 15.89 2.23 13.50
N VAL A 333 16.13 1.03 14.01
CA VAL A 333 17.02 0.79 15.16
C VAL A 333 18.28 0.09 14.68
N GLU A 334 19.44 0.67 14.99
CA GLU A 334 20.75 0.08 14.68
C GLU A 334 21.30 -0.71 15.86
N LEU A 335 21.90 -1.87 15.56
CA LEU A 335 22.51 -2.77 16.53
C LEU A 335 24.03 -2.76 16.36
N THR A 336 24.74 -2.55 17.46
CA THR A 336 26.20 -2.65 17.50
C THR A 336 26.61 -3.89 18.28
N VAL A 337 27.27 -4.83 17.59
CA VAL A 337 27.80 -6.07 18.16
C VAL A 337 29.32 -6.05 18.13
N THR A 338 29.96 -6.29 19.28
CA THR A 338 31.42 -6.37 19.41
C THR A 338 31.81 -7.68 20.12
N PRO A 339 32.27 -8.71 19.39
CA PRO A 339 32.81 -9.92 20.02
C PRO A 339 34.06 -9.62 20.86
N ASN A 340 34.23 -10.33 21.97
CA ASN A 340 35.50 -10.30 22.71
C ASN A 340 36.61 -10.99 21.90
N GLU A 341 37.86 -10.72 22.24
CA GLU A 341 39.01 -11.37 21.61
C GLU A 341 38.89 -12.91 21.66
N GLY A 342 39.10 -13.55 20.51
CA GLY A 342 38.96 -15.01 20.37
C GLY A 342 37.54 -15.51 20.13
N TYR A 343 36.55 -14.63 20.01
CA TYR A 343 35.15 -14.95 19.69
C TYR A 343 34.67 -14.27 18.41
N LYS A 344 33.61 -14.82 17.82
CA LYS A 344 32.85 -14.23 16.70
C LYS A 344 31.36 -14.31 16.99
N LEU A 345 30.57 -13.45 16.33
CA LEU A 345 29.11 -13.51 16.43
C LEU A 345 28.61 -14.85 15.86
N LYS A 346 27.74 -15.52 16.62
CA LYS A 346 27.07 -16.77 16.24
C LYS A 346 25.64 -16.48 15.76
N SER A 347 24.87 -15.70 16.51
CA SER A 347 23.50 -15.34 16.16
C SER A 347 23.12 -13.98 16.73
N LEU A 348 22.35 -13.22 15.97
CA LEU A 348 21.70 -11.97 16.38
C LEU A 348 20.21 -12.14 16.12
N THR A 349 19.38 -11.92 17.15
CA THR A 349 17.94 -12.11 17.07
C THR A 349 17.21 -10.95 17.69
N VAL A 350 16.15 -10.51 17.02
CA VAL A 350 15.16 -9.57 17.55
C VAL A 350 13.82 -10.30 17.52
N ILE A 351 13.15 -10.32 18.66
CA ILE A 351 11.80 -10.86 18.81
C ILE A 351 10.91 -9.80 19.46
N THR A 352 9.63 -9.78 19.11
CA THR A 352 8.66 -8.98 19.85
C THR A 352 8.50 -9.55 21.26
N ALA A 353 7.97 -8.74 22.19
CA ALA A 353 7.60 -9.19 23.53
C ALA A 353 6.52 -10.30 23.52
N ALA A 354 5.90 -10.57 22.35
CA ALA A 354 4.95 -11.65 22.10
C ALA A 354 5.59 -12.85 21.34
N ASP A 355 6.92 -12.98 21.38
CA ASP A 355 7.70 -14.09 20.79
C ASP A 355 7.64 -14.22 19.25
N SER A 356 7.26 -13.16 18.54
CA SER A 356 7.33 -13.12 17.06
C SER A 356 8.67 -12.62 16.57
N LYS A 357 9.26 -13.29 15.57
CA LYS A 357 10.55 -12.90 14.99
C LYS A 357 10.45 -11.60 14.19
N VAL A 358 11.39 -10.67 14.41
CA VAL A 358 11.59 -9.45 13.61
C VAL A 358 12.77 -9.66 12.66
N GLU A 359 12.64 -9.21 11.40
CA GLU A 359 13.75 -9.29 10.43
C GLU A 359 14.85 -8.30 10.81
N VAL A 360 16.10 -8.77 10.83
CA VAL A 360 17.29 -7.95 11.03
C VAL A 360 18.14 -8.02 9.77
N LYS A 361 18.47 -6.86 9.22
CA LYS A 361 19.25 -6.71 7.99
C LYS A 361 20.33 -5.66 8.21
N ASP A 362 21.58 -6.01 7.89
CA ASP A 362 22.73 -5.13 8.09
C ASP A 362 22.84 -4.57 9.53
N ASN A 363 22.54 -5.43 10.51
CA ASN A 363 22.44 -5.08 11.94
C ASN A 363 21.43 -3.97 12.23
N LYS A 364 20.39 -3.80 11.41
CA LYS A 364 19.28 -2.88 11.65
C LYS A 364 17.97 -3.64 11.65
N PHE A 365 16.98 -3.12 12.36
CA PHE A 365 15.60 -3.56 12.24
C PHE A 365 14.66 -2.37 12.26
N THR A 366 13.48 -2.54 11.69
CA THR A 366 12.38 -1.59 11.78
C THR A 366 11.54 -1.92 13.00
N MET A 367 11.30 -0.92 13.86
CA MET A 367 10.55 -1.11 15.09
C MET A 367 9.12 -1.59 14.76
N PRO A 368 8.67 -2.74 15.28
CA PRO A 368 7.29 -3.17 15.14
C PRO A 368 6.38 -2.38 16.09
N ASP A 369 5.06 -2.55 15.98
CA ASP A 369 4.08 -1.97 16.91
C ASP A 369 4.00 -2.69 18.27
N LEU A 370 5.15 -3.16 18.75
CA LEU A 370 5.30 -3.84 20.03
C LEU A 370 6.74 -3.68 20.53
N GLY A 371 6.92 -3.66 21.85
CA GLY A 371 8.26 -3.76 22.46
C GLY A 371 9.02 -5.00 21.98
N VAL A 372 10.35 -4.89 21.91
CA VAL A 372 11.23 -5.95 21.40
C VAL A 372 12.29 -6.38 22.41
N ILE A 373 12.76 -7.62 22.27
CA ILE A 373 13.91 -8.17 22.98
C ILE A 373 14.99 -8.49 21.94
N VAL A 374 16.20 -7.98 22.17
CA VAL A 374 17.37 -8.15 21.30
C VAL A 374 18.40 -9.01 22.01
N ASP A 375 18.77 -10.13 21.40
CA ASP A 375 19.77 -11.07 21.92
C ASP A 375 20.90 -11.33 20.91
N ALA A 376 22.10 -11.56 21.42
CA ALA A 376 23.26 -11.96 20.63
C ALA A 376 24.08 -13.05 21.32
N GLN A 377 24.41 -14.09 20.56
CA GLN A 377 25.27 -15.18 21.02
C GLN A 377 26.61 -15.14 20.31
N PHE A 378 27.67 -15.52 21.04
CA PHE A 378 29.03 -15.56 20.55
C PHE A 378 29.59 -16.98 20.64
N GLU A 379 30.44 -17.34 19.68
CA GLU A 379 31.16 -18.61 19.70
C GLU A 379 32.67 -18.40 19.53
N LYS A 380 33.45 -19.28 20.12
CA LYS A 380 34.92 -19.21 20.07
C LYS A 380 35.41 -19.43 18.63
N ILE A 381 36.38 -18.65 18.19
CA ILE A 381 37.03 -18.84 16.90
C ILE A 381 37.90 -20.11 16.98
N PRO A 382 37.74 -21.08 16.06
CA PRO A 382 38.58 -22.26 16.05
C PRO A 382 40.03 -21.86 15.77
N VAL A 383 40.94 -22.24 16.68
CA VAL A 383 42.38 -22.08 16.49
C VAL A 383 42.81 -23.14 15.48
N VAL A 384 43.24 -22.72 14.29
CA VAL A 384 43.90 -23.62 13.35
C VAL A 384 45.30 -23.89 13.90
N GLU A 385 45.50 -25.02 14.57
CA GLU A 385 46.84 -25.46 14.92
C GLU A 385 47.62 -25.70 13.62
N THR A 386 48.63 -24.88 13.36
CA THR A 386 49.64 -25.19 12.35
C THR A 386 50.31 -26.50 12.76
N PRO A 387 50.47 -27.50 11.87
CA PRO A 387 51.13 -28.73 12.22
C PRO A 387 52.52 -28.40 12.74
N LYS A 388 52.80 -28.80 13.98
CA LYS A 388 54.13 -28.70 14.57
C LYS A 388 55.09 -29.45 13.66
N ALA A 389 56.04 -28.75 13.04
CA ALA A 389 57.10 -29.41 12.29
C ALA A 389 57.81 -30.38 13.25
N GLU A 390 57.73 -31.68 12.98
CA GLU A 390 58.60 -32.65 13.62
C GLU A 390 60.03 -32.32 13.18
N GLU A 391 60.88 -31.92 14.14
CA GLU A 391 62.32 -31.90 13.95
C GLU A 391 62.77 -33.33 13.64
N LYS A 392 62.98 -33.64 12.35
CA LYS A 392 63.88 -34.72 11.99
C LYS A 392 65.30 -34.19 12.03
N ASP A 393 66.04 -34.71 13.00
CA ASP A 393 67.49 -34.72 13.02
C ASP A 393 67.98 -35.49 11.78
N ASP A 394 68.39 -34.76 10.74
CA ASP A 394 69.12 -35.33 9.62
C ASP A 394 70.37 -34.49 9.35
N THR A 395 71.48 -34.97 9.90
CA THR A 395 72.84 -34.57 9.51
C THR A 395 73.05 -34.91 8.03
N PRO A 396 73.58 -34.01 7.19
CA PRO A 396 73.49 -34.18 5.74
C PRO A 396 74.47 -35.25 5.25
N LYS A 397 73.95 -36.26 4.54
CA LYS A 397 74.72 -37.06 3.58
C LYS A 397 74.14 -36.87 2.18
N THR A 398 75.02 -36.33 1.34
CA THR A 398 74.94 -36.13 -0.10
C THR A 398 74.14 -37.17 -0.88
N GLY A 399 73.14 -36.71 -1.65
CA GLY A 399 72.47 -37.48 -2.70
C GLY A 399 71.10 -36.91 -3.09
N SER A 400 71.05 -36.23 -4.23
CA SER A 400 69.92 -35.87 -5.12
C SER A 400 68.47 -36.10 -4.62
N ILE A 401 67.66 -35.04 -4.44
CA ILE A 401 66.18 -35.13 -4.36
C ILE A 401 65.52 -33.88 -4.98
N ASP A 402 64.45 -34.13 -5.74
CA ASP A 402 63.56 -33.20 -6.45
C ASP A 402 62.96 -32.08 -5.57
N VAL A 403 62.83 -30.90 -6.17
CA VAL A 403 62.21 -29.72 -5.58
C VAL A 403 60.69 -29.77 -5.79
N VAL A 404 59.92 -29.92 -4.70
CA VAL A 404 58.49 -29.61 -4.68
C VAL A 404 58.29 -28.37 -3.81
N LEU A 405 57.91 -27.24 -4.42
CA LEU A 405 57.52 -26.01 -3.75
C LEU A 405 56.12 -26.16 -3.14
N TYR A 406 55.98 -25.81 -1.85
CA TYR A 406 54.69 -25.35 -1.31
C TYR A 406 54.85 -23.91 -0.81
N ALA A 407 54.19 -23.00 -1.49
CA ALA A 407 54.01 -21.62 -1.08
C ALA A 407 52.77 -21.50 -0.19
N SER A 408 52.90 -20.89 0.98
CA SER A 408 51.76 -20.43 1.78
C SER A 408 51.78 -18.91 1.82
N ALA A 409 50.82 -18.31 1.11
CA ALA A 409 50.60 -16.88 1.03
C ALA A 409 49.85 -16.37 2.27
N ILE A 410 50.39 -15.33 2.90
CA ILE A 410 49.72 -14.49 3.89
C ILE A 410 48.97 -13.40 3.12
N ILE A 411 47.65 -13.31 3.29
CA ILE A 411 46.86 -12.14 2.86
C ILE A 411 46.45 -11.39 4.12
N ALA A 412 47.11 -10.25 4.36
CA ALA A 412 46.61 -9.19 5.22
C ALA A 412 46.02 -8.11 4.31
N THR A 413 44.75 -7.74 4.51
CA THR A 413 44.16 -6.55 3.88
C THR A 413 44.01 -5.43 4.89
N ILE A 414 44.48 -4.27 4.44
CA ILE A 414 44.75 -3.02 5.15
C ILE A 414 43.50 -2.13 5.15
N SER A 415 43.28 -1.44 6.26
CA SER A 415 42.37 -0.29 6.41
C SER A 415 42.94 0.94 5.68
N LEU A 416 42.08 1.61 4.91
CA LEU A 416 42.39 2.76 4.09
C LEU A 416 42.38 4.06 4.92
N ALA A 417 43.51 4.76 5.01
CA ALA A 417 43.52 6.20 5.30
C ALA A 417 44.84 6.86 4.85
N GLY A 418 44.73 7.75 3.87
CA GLY A 418 45.44 9.03 3.90
C GLY A 418 46.79 9.19 3.19
N ILE A 419 46.75 10.08 2.18
CA ILE A 419 47.70 11.20 1.98
C ILE A 419 48.84 11.04 0.94
N VAL A 420 48.60 11.72 -0.18
CA VAL A 420 49.43 12.68 -0.94
C VAL A 420 50.87 12.31 -1.30
N LEU A 421 51.06 12.16 -2.62
CA LEU A 421 52.34 12.10 -3.33
C LEU A 421 53.08 13.45 -3.29
N VAL A 422 54.32 13.48 -2.81
CA VAL A 422 55.32 14.49 -3.20
C VAL A 422 56.57 13.77 -3.68
N LYS A 423 56.81 13.79 -4.99
CA LYS A 423 58.07 13.37 -5.61
C LYS A 423 59.14 14.44 -5.35
N LYS A 424 60.20 14.10 -4.61
CA LYS A 424 61.52 14.70 -4.79
C LYS A 424 62.44 13.67 -5.44
N TYR A 425 62.86 13.94 -6.68
CA TYR A 425 64.05 13.34 -7.25
C TYR A 425 65.26 14.22 -6.89
N THR A 426 66.20 13.66 -6.13
CA THR A 426 67.64 13.98 -6.22
C THR A 426 68.15 13.38 -7.54
N LYS A 427 69.06 13.98 -8.30
CA LYS A 427 70.12 14.95 -8.01
C LYS A 427 70.36 15.81 -9.26
#